data_AF-A0A7C5D710-F1
#
_entry.id   AF-A0A7C5D710-F1
#
_cell.length_a   1.000
_cell.length_b   1.000
_cell.length_c   1.000
_cell.angle_alpha   90.00
_cell.angle_beta   90.00
_cell.angle_gamma   90.00
#
_symmetry.space_group_name_H-M   'P 1'
#
loop_
_entity.id
_entity.type
_entity.pdbx_description
1 polymer ?
#
loop_
_entity_poly.entity_id
_entity_poly.type
_entity_poly.pdbx_seq_one_letter_code
_entity_poly.pdbx_strand_id
1 'polypeptide(L)'
;MNILLINDNPVVSRLLALCTRDEDRVLEEVQGLDTIGHASYDVVFVDEGSYKDEVMNFSDILQTGIKVLLSNADVGINDFDLTIKKPFLPSQIIEVLESIEVDTNEKDEIEKEKSSIFPLSSESEEIVEVIDTAKTQVLDETELEKIKGLLEMEDEITGTNEVLSEEELETRKVEVIKEQLRAEGLEIVGEEEIVDELSASDEIDIFSDDNIEEEVKKNKKSKKKHKKKKSLDFTEEEREQIEDAVQVAIVTLKRKQMKKLLKGKKIEISIALEDTH
;
A
#
# COMPACT_ATOMS: atom_id res chain seq x y z
N MET A 1 2.51 -13.87 7.15
CA MET A 1 1.26 -13.86 7.93
C MET A 1 0.08 -13.62 7.00
N ASN A 2 -0.96 -14.47 7.08
CA ASN A 2 -2.22 -14.35 6.34
C ASN A 2 -3.28 -13.71 7.24
N ILE A 3 -3.85 -12.60 6.80
CA ILE A 3 -4.79 -11.77 7.54
C ILE A 3 -6.11 -11.76 6.76
N LEU A 4 -7.21 -12.11 7.42
CA LEU A 4 -8.57 -11.96 6.89
C LEU A 4 -9.22 -10.70 7.48
N LEU A 5 -9.89 -9.92 6.64
CA LEU A 5 -10.73 -8.80 7.07
C LEU A 5 -12.17 -9.02 6.57
N ILE A 6 -13.10 -9.16 7.50
CA ILE A 6 -14.54 -9.25 7.25
C ILE A 6 -15.16 -7.89 7.55
N ASN A 7 -15.46 -7.12 6.51
CA ASN A 7 -15.81 -5.71 6.65
C ASN A 7 -16.48 -5.11 5.41
N ASP A 8 -17.51 -4.28 5.64
CA ASP A 8 -18.24 -3.52 4.62
C ASP A 8 -17.79 -2.04 4.54
N ASN A 9 -16.97 -1.56 5.49
CA ASN A 9 -16.58 -0.15 5.58
C ASN A 9 -15.24 0.13 4.85
N PRO A 10 -15.22 0.83 3.69
CA PRO A 10 -14.00 1.02 2.89
C PRO A 10 -12.89 1.81 3.61
N VAL A 11 -13.22 2.56 4.66
CA VAL A 11 -12.21 3.25 5.50
C VAL A 11 -11.37 2.24 6.27
N VAL A 12 -12.00 1.21 6.84
CA VAL A 12 -11.33 0.15 7.60
C VAL A 12 -10.44 -0.68 6.68
N SER A 13 -10.95 -1.09 5.51
CA SER A 13 -10.17 -1.84 4.51
C SER A 13 -8.92 -1.09 4.07
N ARG A 14 -9.05 0.21 3.79
CA ARG A 14 -7.92 1.06 3.39
C ARG A 14 -6.93 1.29 4.54
N LEU A 15 -7.42 1.41 5.77
CA LEU A 15 -6.58 1.57 6.96
C LEU A 15 -5.77 0.29 7.22
N LEU A 16 -6.41 -0.87 7.18
CA LEU A 16 -5.76 -2.17 7.38
C LEU A 16 -4.73 -2.43 6.28
N ALA A 17 -5.08 -2.20 5.00
CA ALA A 17 -4.16 -2.36 3.87
C ALA A 17 -2.92 -1.45 3.93
N LEU A 18 -2.99 -0.31 4.63
CA LEU A 18 -1.81 0.53 4.92
C LEU A 18 -0.98 -0.02 6.07
N CYS A 19 -1.61 -0.60 7.10
CA CYS A 19 -0.93 -1.22 8.24
C CYS A 19 -0.29 -2.58 7.90
N THR A 20 -0.79 -3.27 6.87
CA THR A 20 -0.31 -4.59 6.42
C THR A 20 0.51 -4.52 5.14
N ARG A 21 1.17 -3.38 4.86
CA ARG A 21 1.91 -3.16 3.60
C ARG A 21 3.28 -3.85 3.55
N ASP A 22 3.71 -4.46 4.65
CA ASP A 22 4.99 -5.14 4.79
C ASP A 22 5.07 -6.41 3.92
N GLU A 23 6.27 -6.74 3.42
CA GLU A 23 6.46 -7.74 2.36
C GLU A 23 6.02 -9.17 2.73
N ASP A 24 5.91 -9.46 4.03
CA ASP A 24 5.57 -10.77 4.59
C ASP A 24 4.09 -10.91 5.03
N ARG A 25 3.26 -9.86 4.84
CA ARG A 25 1.84 -9.82 5.26
C ARG A 25 0.92 -9.88 4.04
N VAL A 26 -0.04 -10.82 4.04
CA VAL A 26 -1.05 -10.98 2.99
C VAL A 26 -2.42 -10.68 3.57
N LEU A 27 -3.06 -9.61 3.11
CA LEU A 27 -4.41 -9.22 3.51
C LEU A 27 -5.44 -9.68 2.46
N GLU A 28 -6.47 -10.38 2.91
CA GLU A 28 -7.66 -10.75 2.13
C GLU A 28 -8.90 -10.05 2.71
N GLU A 29 -9.61 -9.28 1.88
CA GLU A 29 -10.84 -8.58 2.25
C GLU A 29 -12.07 -9.34 1.74
N VAL A 30 -13.05 -9.53 2.62
CA VAL A 30 -14.23 -10.37 2.37
C VAL A 30 -15.50 -9.70 2.95
N GLN A 31 -16.59 -9.68 2.18
CA GLN A 31 -17.90 -9.14 2.62
C GLN A 31 -18.86 -10.23 3.15
N GLY A 32 -18.52 -11.52 2.98
CA GLY A 32 -19.33 -12.65 3.45
C GLY A 32 -18.67 -14.01 3.22
N LEU A 33 -19.17 -15.05 3.89
CA LEU A 33 -18.60 -16.42 3.93
C LEU A 33 -18.18 -17.02 2.57
N ASP A 34 -18.92 -16.71 1.51
CA ASP A 34 -18.88 -17.47 0.25
C ASP A 34 -17.60 -17.27 -0.58
N THR A 35 -16.75 -16.30 -0.24
CA THR A 35 -15.57 -15.91 -1.05
C THR A 35 -14.21 -16.20 -0.41
N ILE A 36 -14.15 -16.90 0.72
CA ILE A 36 -12.90 -17.18 1.46
C ILE A 36 -11.97 -18.07 0.63
N GLY A 37 -10.80 -17.55 0.24
CA GLY A 37 -9.85 -18.21 -0.66
C GLY A 37 -8.81 -19.12 0.02
N HIS A 38 -8.62 -18.99 1.34
CA HIS A 38 -7.59 -19.73 2.09
C HIS A 38 -8.16 -20.60 3.22
N ALA A 39 -7.50 -21.72 3.49
CA ALA A 39 -7.96 -22.74 4.44
C ALA A 39 -7.59 -22.44 5.91
N SER A 40 -6.76 -21.42 6.15
CA SER A 40 -6.25 -21.04 7.47
C SER A 40 -5.74 -19.60 7.44
N TYR A 41 -6.05 -18.82 8.48
CA TYR A 41 -5.58 -17.44 8.66
C TYR A 41 -4.96 -17.29 10.04
N ASP A 42 -3.90 -16.51 10.14
CA ASP A 42 -3.22 -16.25 11.40
C ASP A 42 -4.03 -15.26 12.24
N VAL A 43 -4.59 -14.23 11.58
CA VAL A 43 -5.38 -13.16 12.20
C VAL A 43 -6.68 -12.94 11.42
N VAL A 44 -7.79 -12.79 12.13
CA VAL A 44 -9.08 -12.41 11.54
C VAL A 44 -9.62 -11.16 12.19
N PHE A 45 -9.78 -10.09 11.42
CA PHE A 45 -10.47 -8.87 11.80
C PHE A 45 -11.91 -8.91 11.34
N VAL A 46 -12.85 -8.57 12.23
CA VAL A 46 -14.28 -8.51 11.93
C VAL A 46 -14.83 -7.15 12.31
N ASP A 47 -15.50 -6.46 11.40
CA ASP A 47 -16.26 -5.26 11.73
C ASP A 47 -17.62 -5.61 12.35
N GLU A 48 -17.99 -4.95 13.45
CA GLU A 48 -19.34 -5.00 14.03
C GLU A 48 -20.42 -4.72 12.98
N GLY A 49 -20.17 -3.79 12.05
CA GLY A 49 -21.10 -3.48 10.95
C GLY A 49 -21.35 -4.66 10.00
N SER A 50 -20.42 -5.62 9.94
CA SER A 50 -20.47 -6.83 9.12
C SER A 50 -20.73 -8.09 9.96
N TYR A 51 -20.85 -7.95 11.28
CA TYR A 51 -21.11 -9.03 12.21
C TYR A 51 -22.59 -9.47 12.12
N LYS A 52 -22.83 -10.46 11.27
CA LYS A 52 -24.10 -11.20 11.17
C LYS A 52 -23.98 -12.49 11.99
N ASP A 53 -25.10 -13.11 12.36
CA ASP A 53 -25.10 -14.41 13.09
C ASP A 53 -24.32 -15.51 12.34
N GLU A 54 -24.20 -15.38 11.01
CA GLU A 54 -23.35 -16.21 10.15
C GLU A 54 -21.87 -16.20 10.56
N VAL A 55 -21.39 -15.12 11.18
CA VAL A 55 -19.99 -14.95 11.61
C VAL A 55 -19.62 -15.88 12.77
N MET A 56 -20.60 -16.30 13.59
CA MET A 56 -20.39 -17.32 14.63
C MET A 56 -19.84 -18.63 14.05
N ASN A 57 -20.34 -19.04 12.86
CA ASN A 57 -19.94 -20.30 12.23
C ASN A 57 -18.48 -20.30 11.76
N PHE A 58 -17.83 -19.14 11.57
CA PHE A 58 -16.42 -19.08 11.16
C PHE A 58 -15.50 -19.66 12.25
N SER A 59 -15.86 -19.49 13.52
CA SER A 59 -15.07 -20.00 14.66
C SER A 59 -14.92 -21.52 14.64
N ASP A 60 -15.90 -22.24 14.09
CA ASP A 60 -15.88 -23.70 13.97
C ASP A 60 -15.28 -24.19 12.64
N ILE A 61 -15.25 -23.33 11.60
CA ILE A 61 -14.86 -23.70 10.22
C ILE A 61 -13.39 -23.42 9.94
N LEU A 62 -12.83 -22.33 10.47
CA LEU A 62 -11.46 -21.91 10.21
C LEU A 62 -10.56 -22.19 11.43
N GLN A 63 -9.43 -22.87 11.20
CA GLN A 63 -8.31 -22.85 12.14
C GLN A 63 -7.70 -21.45 12.12
N THR A 64 -8.23 -20.57 12.97
CA THR A 64 -7.78 -19.19 13.14
C THR A 64 -6.85 -19.09 14.34
N GLY A 65 -5.78 -18.31 14.21
CA GLY A 65 -4.87 -18.04 15.31
C GLY A 65 -5.53 -17.14 16.34
N ILE A 66 -5.84 -15.90 15.95
CA ILE A 66 -6.41 -14.86 16.82
C ILE A 66 -7.54 -14.10 16.09
N LYS A 67 -8.65 -13.84 16.79
CA LYS A 67 -9.85 -13.13 16.31
C LYS A 67 -9.97 -11.76 16.97
N VAL A 68 -10.12 -10.73 16.15
CA VAL A 68 -10.19 -9.32 16.54
C VAL A 68 -11.50 -8.69 16.10
N LEU A 69 -12.29 -8.18 17.05
CA LEU A 69 -13.52 -7.43 16.78
C LEU A 69 -13.24 -5.93 16.70
N LEU A 70 -13.78 -5.26 15.68
CA LEU A 70 -13.75 -3.80 15.53
C LEU A 70 -15.16 -3.25 15.86
N SER A 71 -15.38 -2.75 17.07
CA SER A 71 -16.71 -2.33 17.55
C SER A 71 -16.77 -0.86 17.93
N ASN A 72 -17.92 -0.22 17.71
CA ASN A 72 -18.21 1.15 18.12
C ASN A 72 -18.75 1.24 19.57
N ALA A 73 -19.09 0.12 20.18
CA ALA A 73 -19.60 0.04 21.55
C ALA A 73 -18.83 -1.02 22.38
N ASP A 74 -19.02 -1.03 23.70
CA ASP A 74 -18.58 -2.12 24.58
C ASP A 74 -19.48 -3.36 24.42
N VAL A 75 -19.52 -3.92 23.21
CA VAL A 75 -20.19 -5.20 22.96
C VAL A 75 -19.22 -6.31 23.34
N GLY A 76 -19.33 -6.79 24.59
CA GLY A 76 -18.58 -7.95 25.08
C GLY A 76 -19.06 -9.24 24.42
N ILE A 77 -18.66 -9.47 23.16
CA ILE A 77 -18.86 -10.72 22.44
C ILE A 77 -17.72 -11.67 22.85
N ASN A 78 -18.04 -12.68 23.66
CA ASN A 78 -17.07 -13.59 24.27
C ASN A 78 -16.33 -14.53 23.27
N ASP A 79 -16.59 -14.39 21.97
CA ASP A 79 -16.08 -15.25 20.91
C ASP A 79 -14.85 -14.65 20.19
N PHE A 80 -14.36 -13.50 20.65
CA PHE A 80 -13.18 -12.80 20.13
C PHE A 80 -12.09 -12.68 21.19
N ASP A 81 -10.83 -12.84 20.77
CA ASP A 81 -9.66 -12.77 21.64
C ASP A 81 -9.31 -11.32 21.98
N LEU A 82 -9.48 -10.40 21.03
CA LEU A 82 -9.31 -8.96 21.21
C LEU A 82 -10.52 -8.17 20.68
N THR A 83 -10.80 -7.03 21.31
CA THR A 83 -11.80 -6.05 20.84
C THR A 83 -11.17 -4.65 20.78
N ILE A 84 -11.20 -4.04 19.61
CA ILE A 84 -10.70 -2.68 19.34
C ILE A 84 -11.91 -1.75 19.19
N LYS A 85 -11.90 -0.63 19.92
CA LYS A 85 -12.97 0.38 19.88
C LYS A 85 -12.78 1.37 18.74
N LYS A 86 -13.86 1.69 18.02
CA LYS A 86 -13.88 2.81 17.05
C LYS A 86 -14.08 4.14 17.79
N PRO A 87 -13.44 5.24 17.37
CA PRO A 87 -12.37 5.31 16.37
C PRO A 87 -11.04 4.76 16.92
N PHE A 88 -10.32 4.00 16.08
CA PHE A 88 -9.02 3.41 16.41
C PHE A 88 -7.89 4.00 15.56
N LEU A 89 -6.67 3.92 16.09
CA LEU A 89 -5.44 4.40 15.44
C LEU A 89 -4.75 3.26 14.66
N PRO A 90 -3.98 3.57 13.60
CA PRO A 90 -3.13 2.59 12.91
C PRO A 90 -2.21 1.81 13.88
N SER A 91 -1.67 2.50 14.88
CA SER A 91 -0.78 1.91 15.89
C SER A 91 -1.43 0.77 16.67
N GLN A 92 -2.73 0.85 16.96
CA GLN A 92 -3.45 -0.20 17.70
C GLN A 92 -3.63 -1.46 16.85
N ILE A 93 -3.74 -1.34 15.53
CA ILE A 93 -3.75 -2.50 14.62
C ILE A 93 -2.35 -3.12 14.59
N ILE A 94 -1.31 -2.29 14.44
CA ILE A 94 0.08 -2.74 14.34
C ILE A 94 0.52 -3.46 15.62
N GLU A 95 0.21 -2.91 16.80
CA GLU A 95 0.48 -3.52 18.11
C GLU A 95 -0.14 -4.92 18.24
N VAL A 96 -1.37 -5.10 17.74
CA VAL A 96 -2.03 -6.41 17.71
C VAL A 96 -1.34 -7.36 16.73
N LEU A 97 -0.95 -6.90 15.54
CA LEU A 97 -0.20 -7.73 14.57
C LEU A 97 1.18 -8.14 15.08
N GLU A 98 1.91 -7.23 15.72
CA GLU A 98 3.24 -7.48 16.30
C GLU A 98 3.17 -8.48 17.46
N SER A 99 2.16 -8.39 18.32
CA SER A 99 1.94 -9.35 19.42
C SER A 99 1.83 -10.80 18.90
N ILE A 100 1.20 -10.99 17.74
CA ILE A 100 0.97 -12.30 17.11
C ILE A 100 2.25 -12.83 16.44
N GLU A 101 3.08 -11.92 15.90
CA GLU A 101 4.38 -12.26 15.35
C GLU A 101 5.38 -12.69 16.44
N VAL A 102 5.28 -12.17 17.66
CA VAL A 102 6.08 -12.67 18.81
C VAL A 102 5.63 -14.08 19.21
N ASP A 103 4.32 -14.28 19.43
CA ASP A 103 3.72 -15.58 19.86
C ASP A 103 3.91 -16.73 18.85
N THR A 104 4.25 -16.42 17.59
CA THR A 104 4.55 -17.41 16.54
C THR A 104 6.04 -17.71 16.47
N ASN A 105 6.91 -16.69 16.56
CA ASN A 105 8.37 -16.90 16.63
C ASN A 105 8.78 -17.66 17.90
N GLU A 106 8.12 -17.44 19.05
CA GLU A 106 8.41 -18.20 20.29
C GLU A 106 8.09 -19.70 20.17
N LYS A 107 7.25 -20.13 19.23
CA LYS A 107 6.89 -21.55 19.07
C LYS A 107 7.90 -22.35 18.24
N ASP A 108 8.69 -21.69 17.38
CA ASP A 108 9.66 -22.36 16.49
C ASP A 108 11.06 -22.53 17.10
N GLU A 109 11.38 -21.92 18.26
CA GLU A 109 12.70 -22.05 18.92
C GLU A 109 12.77 -23.12 20.04
N ILE A 110 11.65 -23.75 20.44
CA ILE A 110 11.56 -24.56 21.69
C ILE A 110 12.35 -25.89 21.66
N GLU A 111 12.90 -26.33 20.52
CA GLU A 111 13.78 -27.53 20.49
C GLU A 111 15.23 -27.29 20.96
N LYS A 112 15.65 -26.07 21.31
CA LYS A 112 17.00 -25.82 21.85
C LYS A 112 17.05 -25.00 23.14
N GLU A 113 17.91 -25.50 24.02
CA GLU A 113 18.43 -24.84 25.24
C GLU A 113 17.47 -24.71 26.43
N LYS A 114 17.23 -25.89 27.01
CA LYS A 114 17.00 -26.06 28.45
C LYS A 114 18.13 -25.41 29.28
N SER A 115 17.92 -24.19 29.77
CA SER A 115 18.64 -23.67 30.95
C SER A 115 17.75 -22.73 31.78
N SER A 116 16.82 -23.34 32.52
CA SER A 116 16.04 -22.70 33.58
C SER A 116 16.94 -21.89 34.54
N ILE A 117 16.74 -20.57 34.53
CA ILE A 117 17.19 -19.64 35.58
C ILE A 117 16.05 -18.64 35.84
N PHE A 118 14.92 -19.09 36.36
CA PHE A 118 14.05 -18.39 37.35
C PHE A 118 12.78 -19.23 37.60
N PRO A 119 12.60 -19.85 38.78
CA PRO A 119 11.43 -20.65 39.09
C PRO A 119 10.36 -19.81 39.81
N LEU A 120 9.38 -19.30 39.06
CA LEU A 120 8.13 -18.76 39.63
C LEU A 120 6.92 -19.28 38.84
N SER A 121 6.63 -20.56 39.05
CA SER A 121 5.30 -21.12 38.78
C SER A 121 4.87 -21.95 39.98
N SER A 122 3.89 -21.43 40.73
CA SER A 122 2.81 -22.21 41.33
C SER A 122 1.85 -21.30 42.11
N GLU A 123 0.56 -21.41 41.77
CA GLU A 123 -0.58 -21.28 42.68
C GLU A 123 -0.91 -19.93 43.35
N SER A 124 -1.99 -19.33 42.84
CA SER A 124 -3.18 -18.88 43.59
C SER A 124 -3.00 -18.23 44.96
N GLU A 125 -3.42 -16.97 45.08
CA GLU A 125 -4.66 -16.56 45.77
C GLU A 125 -4.87 -15.04 45.71
N GLU A 126 -6.12 -14.62 45.84
CA GLU A 126 -6.63 -13.27 46.20
C GLU A 126 -5.82 -12.02 45.79
N ILE A 127 -6.34 -11.29 44.79
CA ILE A 127 -5.95 -9.91 44.47
C ILE A 127 -6.41 -8.96 45.60
N VAL A 128 -5.59 -8.83 46.64
CA VAL A 128 -5.73 -7.79 47.66
C VAL A 128 -5.04 -6.52 47.16
N GLU A 129 -5.74 -5.39 47.23
CA GLU A 129 -5.19 -4.07 46.91
C GLU A 129 -3.96 -3.75 47.78
N VAL A 130 -2.77 -3.82 47.19
CA VAL A 130 -1.59 -3.14 47.69
C VAL A 130 -1.06 -2.28 46.56
N ILE A 131 -1.55 -1.04 46.49
CA ILE A 131 -0.94 0.01 45.68
C ILE A 131 0.42 0.29 46.29
N ASP A 132 1.45 -0.34 45.72
CA ASP A 132 2.83 -0.12 46.11
C ASP A 132 3.17 1.34 45.80
N THR A 133 3.30 2.15 46.85
CA THR A 133 3.55 3.59 46.75
C THR A 133 5.03 3.85 46.44
N ALA A 134 5.47 3.33 45.30
CA ALA A 134 6.79 3.49 44.73
C ALA A 134 7.02 4.93 44.27
N LYS A 135 7.24 5.83 45.24
CA LYS A 135 7.84 7.17 45.11
C LYS A 135 7.53 7.88 43.79
N THR A 136 6.28 8.34 43.65
CA THR A 136 6.03 9.49 42.76
C THR A 136 6.85 10.67 43.30
N GLN A 137 7.90 11.06 42.57
CA GLN A 137 8.55 12.35 42.82
C GLN A 137 7.56 13.43 42.42
N VAL A 138 6.82 13.93 43.41
CA VAL A 138 6.07 15.17 43.27
C VAL A 138 7.09 16.26 42.99
N LEU A 139 6.93 16.97 41.87
CA LEU A 139 7.83 18.06 41.47
C LEU A 139 7.85 19.13 42.57
N ASP A 140 9.05 19.54 42.98
CA ASP A 140 9.21 20.60 43.98
C ASP A 140 8.72 21.95 43.40
N GLU A 141 8.29 22.88 44.27
CA GLU A 141 7.78 24.20 43.85
C GLU A 141 8.76 24.96 42.93
N THR A 142 10.06 24.77 43.12
CA THR A 142 11.12 25.37 42.28
C THR A 142 11.29 24.72 40.91
N GLU A 143 10.86 23.47 40.74
CA GLU A 143 10.82 22.79 39.44
C GLU A 143 9.56 23.22 38.67
N LEU A 144 8.44 23.39 39.37
CA LEU A 144 7.22 23.99 38.82
C LEU A 144 7.45 25.43 38.34
N GLU A 145 8.17 26.27 39.09
CA GLU A 145 8.54 27.62 38.62
C GLU A 145 9.43 27.61 37.38
N LYS A 146 10.37 26.65 37.26
CA LYS A 146 11.17 26.48 36.04
C LYS A 146 10.34 26.07 34.84
N ILE A 147 9.44 25.09 35.01
CA ILE A 147 8.55 24.62 33.95
C ILE A 147 7.63 25.78 33.51
N LYS A 148 7.08 26.54 34.45
CA LYS A 148 6.26 27.71 34.16
C LYS A 148 7.05 28.78 33.38
N GLY A 149 8.28 29.09 33.79
CA GLY A 149 9.13 30.07 33.11
C GLY A 149 9.59 29.62 31.71
N LEU A 150 9.70 28.31 31.46
CA LEU A 150 9.97 27.78 30.12
C LEU A 150 8.74 27.90 29.21
N LEU A 151 7.54 27.59 29.72
CA LEU A 151 6.29 27.76 28.98
C LEU A 151 6.01 29.24 28.66
N GLU A 152 6.27 30.16 29.59
CA GLU A 152 6.12 31.61 29.35
C GLU A 152 7.06 32.14 28.24
N MET A 153 8.21 31.49 27.99
CA MET A 153 9.10 31.81 26.86
C MET A 153 8.67 31.13 25.54
N GLU A 154 8.01 29.98 25.61
CA GLU A 154 7.50 29.27 24.43
C GLU A 154 6.20 29.92 23.92
N ASP A 155 5.38 30.48 24.81
CA ASP A 155 4.19 31.26 24.47
C ASP A 155 4.51 32.64 23.82
N GLU A 156 5.71 33.21 24.03
CA GLU A 156 6.15 34.37 23.23
C GLU A 156 6.47 34.00 21.77
N ILE A 157 6.68 32.72 21.46
CA ILE A 157 6.86 32.22 20.08
C ILE A 157 5.51 31.95 19.41
N THR A 158 4.45 31.65 20.18
CA THR A 158 3.07 31.50 19.68
C THR A 158 2.30 32.82 19.64
N GLY A 159 2.86 33.89 20.23
CA GLY A 159 2.27 35.23 20.34
C GLY A 159 2.15 36.04 19.04
N THR A 160 2.80 35.65 17.94
CA THR A 160 2.52 36.20 16.60
C THR A 160 1.62 35.28 15.80
N ASN A 161 0.45 34.99 16.37
CA ASN A 161 -0.70 34.51 15.61
C ASN A 161 -1.26 35.69 14.78
N GLU A 162 -0.47 36.19 13.82
CA GLU A 162 -1.01 36.87 12.65
C GLU A 162 -1.91 35.83 11.99
N VAL A 163 -3.22 36.03 12.17
CA VAL A 163 -4.27 35.28 11.47
C VAL A 163 -4.23 35.76 10.02
N LEU A 164 -3.19 35.33 9.31
CA LEU A 164 -3.11 35.36 7.86
C LEU A 164 -4.36 34.64 7.35
N SER A 165 -5.05 35.25 6.40
CA SER A 165 -6.29 34.64 5.90
C SER A 165 -5.97 33.27 5.27
N GLU A 166 -6.98 32.40 5.19
CA GLU A 166 -6.82 31.09 4.54
C GLU A 166 -6.29 31.25 3.11
N GLU A 167 -6.71 32.32 2.42
CA GLU A 167 -6.22 32.76 1.10
C GLU A 167 -4.72 33.10 1.07
N GLU A 168 -4.18 33.75 2.12
CA GLU A 168 -2.74 34.06 2.25
C GLU A 168 -1.89 32.82 2.54
N LEU A 169 -2.45 31.81 3.21
CA LEU A 169 -1.80 30.51 3.40
C LEU A 169 -1.86 29.64 2.14
N GLU A 170 -2.96 29.70 1.39
CA GLU A 170 -3.09 29.00 0.10
C GLU A 170 -2.14 29.57 -0.96
N THR A 171 -2.07 30.89 -1.11
CA THR A 171 -1.13 31.54 -2.04
C THR A 171 0.32 31.17 -1.74
N ARG A 172 0.77 31.20 -0.47
CA ARG A 172 2.11 30.75 -0.08
C ARG A 172 2.38 29.27 -0.42
N LYS A 173 1.39 28.38 -0.22
CA LYS A 173 1.52 26.96 -0.61
C LYS A 173 1.69 26.82 -2.13
N VAL A 174 0.88 27.54 -2.90
CA VAL A 174 0.94 27.53 -4.38
C VAL A 174 2.28 28.08 -4.88
N GLU A 175 2.83 29.14 -4.27
CA GLU A 175 4.15 29.67 -4.60
C GLU A 175 5.27 28.66 -4.34
N VAL A 176 5.28 28.00 -3.16
CA VAL A 176 6.27 26.96 -2.82
C VAL A 176 6.20 25.79 -3.81
N ILE A 177 5.00 25.33 -4.16
CA ILE A 177 4.80 24.26 -5.15
C ILE A 177 5.30 24.71 -6.53
N LYS A 178 5.01 25.94 -6.95
CA LYS A 178 5.44 26.50 -8.25
C LYS A 178 6.96 26.66 -8.33
N GLU A 179 7.62 27.02 -7.23
CA GLU A 179 9.09 27.09 -7.15
C GLU A 179 9.74 25.71 -7.19
N GLN A 180 9.19 24.72 -6.45
CA GLN A 180 9.66 23.33 -6.49
C GLN A 180 9.54 22.71 -7.89
N LEU A 181 8.38 22.86 -8.54
CA LEU A 181 8.19 22.37 -9.91
C LEU A 181 9.17 23.01 -10.89
N ARG A 182 9.40 24.33 -10.79
CA ARG A 182 10.41 25.02 -11.60
C ARG A 182 11.83 24.52 -11.36
N ALA A 183 12.17 24.16 -10.12
CA ALA A 183 13.46 23.54 -9.79
C ALA A 183 13.60 22.12 -10.38
N GLU A 184 12.49 21.39 -10.53
CA GLU A 184 12.41 20.09 -11.22
C GLU A 184 12.31 20.21 -12.76
N GLY A 185 12.22 21.44 -13.29
CA GLY A 185 12.09 21.72 -14.73
C GLY A 185 10.66 21.58 -15.27
N LEU A 186 9.65 21.62 -14.40
CA LEU A 186 8.23 21.58 -14.72
C LEU A 186 7.61 22.97 -14.54
N GLU A 187 6.87 23.45 -15.53
CA GLU A 187 6.09 24.69 -15.43
C GLU A 187 4.59 24.37 -15.39
N ILE A 188 3.87 25.00 -14.44
CA ILE A 188 2.41 24.97 -14.45
C ILE A 188 1.94 26.00 -15.49
N VAL A 189 1.58 25.48 -16.66
CA VAL A 189 0.98 26.19 -17.78
C VAL A 189 -0.55 26.18 -17.63
N GLY A 190 -1.24 27.24 -18.07
CA GLY A 190 -2.70 27.30 -18.04
C GLY A 190 -3.34 26.40 -19.11
N GLU A 191 -4.55 25.89 -18.87
CA GLU A 191 -5.26 25.04 -19.85
C GLU A 191 -5.41 25.71 -21.22
N GLU A 192 -5.62 27.04 -21.24
CA GLU A 192 -5.71 27.87 -22.45
C GLU A 192 -4.40 27.87 -23.26
N GLU A 193 -3.25 28.01 -22.59
CA GLU A 193 -1.92 28.03 -23.23
C GLU A 193 -1.50 26.63 -23.70
N ILE A 194 -1.91 25.57 -23.01
CA ILE A 194 -1.77 24.17 -23.48
C ILE A 194 -2.59 23.94 -24.76
N VAL A 195 -3.81 24.45 -24.83
CA VAL A 195 -4.67 24.34 -26.02
C VAL A 195 -4.09 25.13 -27.19
N ASP A 196 -3.53 26.32 -26.96
CA ASP A 196 -2.87 27.12 -27.98
C ASP A 196 -1.58 26.45 -28.52
N GLU A 197 -0.72 25.88 -27.66
CA GLU A 197 0.46 25.12 -28.11
C GLU A 197 0.10 23.86 -28.91
N LEU A 198 -0.90 23.10 -28.46
CA LEU A 198 -1.38 21.92 -29.19
C LEU A 198 -1.98 22.32 -30.55
N SER A 199 -2.80 23.37 -30.59
CA SER A 199 -3.40 23.89 -31.83
C SER A 199 -2.35 24.44 -32.80
N ALA A 200 -1.26 25.04 -32.31
CA ALA A 200 -0.15 25.51 -33.13
C ALA A 200 0.75 24.37 -33.65
N SER A 201 0.83 23.25 -32.92
CA SER A 201 1.64 22.10 -33.33
C SER A 201 1.01 21.25 -34.45
N ASP A 202 -0.32 21.34 -34.64
CA ASP A 202 -1.04 20.69 -35.74
C ASP A 202 -0.80 21.36 -37.12
N GLU A 203 -0.23 22.57 -37.18
CA GLU A 203 0.13 23.24 -38.45
C GLU A 203 1.59 23.01 -38.91
N ILE A 204 2.40 22.23 -38.17
CA ILE A 204 3.79 21.94 -38.55
C ILE A 204 3.88 20.64 -39.36
N ASP A 205 3.86 20.78 -40.69
CA ASP A 205 4.16 19.73 -41.66
C ASP A 205 5.58 19.13 -41.45
N ILE A 206 5.67 18.01 -40.73
CA ILE A 206 6.93 17.24 -40.54
C ILE A 206 7.34 16.45 -41.82
N PHE A 207 6.69 16.70 -42.96
CA PHE A 207 7.01 16.08 -44.25
C PHE A 207 7.35 17.10 -45.36
N SER A 208 8.44 17.84 -45.15
CA SER A 208 9.25 18.34 -46.28
C SER A 208 10.69 17.86 -46.15
N ASP A 209 11.02 16.79 -46.88
CA ASP A 209 12.40 16.42 -47.23
C ASP A 209 13.09 17.64 -47.85
N ASP A 210 14.22 18.08 -47.30
CA ASP A 210 15.33 18.46 -48.19
C ASP A 210 16.73 18.27 -47.58
N ASN A 211 17.64 17.94 -48.48
CA ASN A 211 18.98 17.44 -48.27
C ASN A 211 19.96 18.46 -47.65
N ILE A 212 21.04 17.97 -47.00
CA ILE A 212 22.45 18.30 -47.36
C ILE A 212 23.45 17.36 -46.62
N GLU A 213 24.53 16.99 -47.32
CA GLU A 213 25.55 15.96 -46.96
C GLU A 213 26.89 16.51 -46.33
N GLU A 214 27.82 15.57 -46.00
CA GLU A 214 29.23 15.63 -45.48
C GLU A 214 29.51 15.90 -43.97
N GLU A 215 30.64 15.47 -43.34
CA GLU A 215 31.87 14.77 -43.80
C GLU A 215 32.12 13.42 -43.09
N VAL A 216 32.30 12.37 -43.89
CA VAL A 216 33.24 11.22 -43.74
C VAL A 216 34.08 11.07 -42.43
N LYS A 217 34.07 9.87 -41.80
CA LYS A 217 35.30 9.04 -41.57
C LYS A 217 35.10 7.60 -41.06
N LYS A 218 35.30 6.65 -42.00
CA LYS A 218 36.01 5.35 -41.86
C LYS A 218 35.68 4.43 -40.65
N ASN A 219 35.07 3.25 -40.92
CA ASN A 219 35.84 1.99 -41.07
C ASN A 219 35.03 0.70 -41.38
N LYS A 220 35.68 -0.21 -42.13
CA LYS A 220 35.57 -1.68 -42.11
C LYS A 220 34.22 -2.38 -42.43
N LYS A 221 34.05 -2.64 -43.72
CA LYS A 221 33.53 -3.88 -44.36
C LYS A 221 33.01 -4.99 -43.42
N SER A 222 31.69 -5.22 -43.42
CA SER A 222 31.13 -6.58 -43.38
C SER A 222 29.85 -6.64 -44.24
N LYS A 223 29.71 -7.69 -45.06
CA LYS A 223 28.56 -7.86 -45.96
C LYS A 223 27.37 -8.43 -45.17
N LYS A 224 26.40 -7.60 -44.77
CA LYS A 224 25.08 -8.06 -44.34
C LYS A 224 24.02 -7.45 -45.26
N LYS A 225 23.21 -8.31 -45.90
CA LYS A 225 22.11 -7.87 -46.77
C LYS A 225 21.09 -7.13 -45.90
N HIS A 226 21.02 -5.81 -46.02
CA HIS A 226 19.88 -5.06 -45.50
C HIS A 226 18.63 -5.48 -46.29
N LYS A 227 17.82 -6.39 -45.73
CA LYS A 227 16.41 -6.44 -46.09
C LYS A 227 15.84 -5.08 -45.70
N LYS A 228 15.39 -4.29 -46.68
CA LYS A 228 14.60 -3.08 -46.42
C LYS A 228 13.45 -3.50 -45.51
N LYS A 229 13.33 -2.87 -44.34
CA LYS A 229 12.08 -2.91 -43.58
C LYS A 229 11.04 -2.24 -44.48
N LYS A 230 10.13 -3.02 -45.07
CA LYS A 230 8.86 -2.45 -45.51
C LYS A 230 8.11 -2.08 -44.24
N SER A 231 7.54 -0.88 -44.15
CA SER A 231 6.35 -0.71 -43.34
C SER A 231 5.31 -1.68 -43.88
N LEU A 232 4.75 -2.51 -43.00
CA LEU A 232 3.47 -3.16 -43.30
C LEU A 232 2.43 -2.26 -42.66
N ASP A 233 1.79 -1.46 -43.51
CA ASP A 233 0.67 -0.64 -43.14
C ASP A 233 -0.57 -1.55 -43.20
N PHE A 234 -0.91 -2.14 -42.06
CA PHE A 234 -2.04 -3.06 -41.93
C PHE A 234 -3.37 -2.31 -42.09
N THR A 235 -4.31 -2.93 -42.81
CA THR A 235 -5.69 -2.46 -42.91
C THR A 235 -6.42 -2.58 -41.56
N GLU A 236 -7.57 -1.91 -41.41
CA GLU A 236 -8.33 -1.94 -40.16
C GLU A 236 -8.86 -3.35 -39.83
N GLU A 237 -9.33 -4.09 -40.84
CA GLU A 237 -9.75 -5.49 -40.71
C GLU A 237 -8.58 -6.43 -40.34
N GLU A 238 -7.39 -6.20 -40.89
CA GLU A 238 -6.17 -6.95 -40.51
C GLU A 238 -5.75 -6.67 -39.06
N ARG A 239 -5.99 -5.46 -38.54
CA ARG A 239 -5.70 -5.12 -37.13
C ARG A 239 -6.62 -5.86 -36.17
N GLU A 240 -7.92 -5.91 -36.45
CA GLU A 240 -8.89 -6.67 -35.65
C GLU A 240 -8.50 -8.15 -35.57
N GLN A 241 -8.14 -8.76 -36.70
CA GLN A 241 -7.63 -10.15 -36.75
C GLN A 241 -6.32 -10.34 -35.96
N ILE A 242 -5.42 -9.34 -35.96
CA ILE A 242 -4.18 -9.37 -35.16
C ILE A 242 -4.50 -9.28 -33.67
N GLU A 243 -5.43 -8.42 -33.25
CA GLU A 243 -5.82 -8.26 -31.85
C GLU A 243 -6.46 -9.52 -31.27
N ASP A 244 -7.42 -10.11 -31.99
CA ASP A 244 -8.02 -11.41 -31.64
C ASP A 244 -6.96 -12.52 -31.54
N ALA A 245 -6.06 -12.61 -32.54
CA ALA A 245 -5.00 -13.62 -32.54
C ALA A 245 -3.99 -13.41 -31.40
N VAL A 246 -3.70 -12.16 -31.01
CA VAL A 246 -2.88 -11.83 -29.83
C VAL A 246 -3.58 -12.25 -28.54
N GLN A 247 -4.89 -11.98 -28.41
CA GLN A 247 -5.66 -12.37 -27.22
C GLN A 247 -5.67 -13.91 -27.04
N VAL A 248 -5.95 -14.65 -28.11
CA VAL A 248 -5.89 -16.12 -28.13
C VAL A 248 -4.47 -16.63 -27.81
N ALA A 249 -3.43 -15.98 -28.34
CA ALA A 249 -2.04 -16.34 -28.05
C ALA A 249 -1.67 -16.11 -26.57
N ILE A 250 -2.17 -15.06 -25.92
CA ILE A 250 -1.96 -14.78 -24.49
C ILE A 250 -2.63 -15.86 -23.63
N VAL A 251 -3.90 -16.20 -23.91
CA VAL A 251 -4.65 -17.23 -23.18
C VAL A 251 -4.00 -18.62 -23.30
N THR A 252 -3.40 -18.92 -24.46
CA THR A 252 -2.73 -20.21 -24.72
C THR A 252 -1.28 -20.28 -24.22
N LEU A 253 -0.75 -19.23 -23.57
CA LEU A 253 0.61 -19.24 -23.01
C LEU A 253 0.80 -20.32 -21.94
N LYS A 254 1.91 -21.06 -22.04
CA LYS A 254 2.28 -22.05 -21.01
C LYS A 254 2.53 -21.32 -19.68
N ARG A 255 2.16 -21.95 -18.54
CA ARG A 255 2.40 -21.41 -17.18
C ARG A 255 3.82 -20.89 -16.94
N LYS A 256 4.84 -21.50 -17.57
CA LYS A 256 6.26 -21.06 -17.51
C LYS A 256 6.54 -19.75 -18.26
N GLN A 257 5.76 -19.42 -19.30
CA GLN A 257 5.83 -18.14 -20.02
C GLN A 257 5.07 -17.06 -19.25
N MET A 258 3.85 -17.30 -18.78
CA MET A 258 3.15 -16.34 -17.91
C MET A 258 3.99 -15.95 -16.68
N LYS A 259 4.61 -16.92 -15.99
CA LYS A 259 5.55 -16.64 -14.86
C LYS A 259 6.84 -15.89 -15.26
N LYS A 260 7.18 -15.77 -16.54
CA LYS A 260 8.27 -14.91 -17.04
C LYS A 260 7.78 -13.50 -17.33
N LEU A 261 6.60 -13.38 -17.96
CA LEU A 261 5.92 -12.12 -18.25
C LEU A 261 5.65 -11.31 -16.97
N LEU A 262 5.04 -11.96 -15.96
CA LEU A 262 4.79 -11.37 -14.63
C LEU A 262 6.07 -10.98 -13.87
N LYS A 263 7.24 -11.45 -14.30
CA LYS A 263 8.56 -11.06 -13.75
C LYS A 263 9.29 -10.03 -14.63
N GLY A 264 8.55 -9.29 -15.47
CA GLY A 264 9.09 -8.27 -16.38
C GLY A 264 10.02 -8.80 -17.48
N LYS A 265 10.05 -10.11 -17.73
CA LYS A 265 10.96 -10.71 -18.73
C LYS A 265 10.30 -10.75 -20.09
N LYS A 266 11.00 -10.23 -21.11
CA LYS A 266 10.57 -10.26 -22.51
C LYS A 266 10.31 -11.70 -23.00
N ILE A 267 9.24 -11.88 -23.77
CA ILE A 267 8.85 -13.13 -24.41
C ILE A 267 8.51 -12.82 -25.86
N GLU A 268 9.02 -13.64 -26.77
CA GLU A 268 8.67 -13.59 -28.18
C GLU A 268 7.55 -14.61 -28.44
N ILE A 269 6.49 -14.17 -29.13
CA ILE A 269 5.35 -14.98 -29.53
C ILE A 269 5.25 -14.86 -31.06
N SER A 270 5.22 -15.99 -31.76
CA SER A 270 5.01 -16.04 -33.21
C SER A 270 3.55 -16.38 -33.49
N ILE A 271 2.81 -15.39 -33.99
CA ILE A 271 1.43 -15.54 -34.45
C ILE A 271 1.46 -15.78 -35.96
N ALA A 272 0.68 -16.73 -36.44
CA ALA A 272 0.42 -16.94 -37.85
C ALA A 272 -1.03 -16.50 -38.13
N LEU A 273 -1.20 -15.55 -39.04
CA LEU A 273 -2.50 -15.17 -39.58
C LEU A 273 -2.77 -16.08 -40.78
N GLU A 274 -4.00 -16.57 -40.92
CA GLU A 274 -4.45 -17.26 -42.13
C GLU A 274 -5.14 -16.24 -43.04
N ASP A 275 -4.55 -15.94 -44.19
CA ASP A 275 -5.15 -15.04 -45.19
C ASP A 275 -6.43 -15.69 -45.75
N THR A 276 -7.60 -15.26 -45.25
CA THR A 276 -8.90 -15.63 -45.83
C THR A 276 -9.14 -14.85 -47.12
N HIS A 277 -8.70 -15.44 -48.24
CA HIS A 277 -8.95 -14.98 -49.61
C HIS A 277 -10.38 -15.24 -50.12
#